data_AF-A0A1U7W3G9-F1
#
_entry.id   AF-A0A1U7W3G9-F1
#
_cell.length_a   1.000
_cell.length_b   1.000
_cell.length_c   1.000
_cell.angle_alpha   90.00
_cell.angle_beta   90.00
_cell.angle_gamma   90.00
#
_symmetry.space_group_name_H-M   'P 1'
#
loop_
_entity.id
_entity.type
_entity.pdbx_description
1 polymer ?
#
loop_
_entity_poly.entity_id
_entity_poly.type
_entity_poly.pdbx_seq_one_letter_code
_entity_poly.pdbx_strand_id
1 'polypeptide(L)'
;MGFFYSTLLFTLLLHICDAAASLTIQDSYVSAIGDPGMRNPNARFALEAWNFCNEVGNEAPLMGSPRLADCADLHCSPSLTGDQDIPGGPLLRKRSTCKVHHKVTEVDNRLGVGDRFPDGNYKAYTDPDLYAAEKERYLGSLCEGHDSTEPWYHWMIMLKNGNFDKNTTLCPENGRKVSKIVTGRNFPCFGEGCMNQPLVYHNYSRIVYGKHASLIGGFYGTYDLDANLTAGLDGKSFFSVSWQKNLSTGSWIVSNKLTTSFKYPWLMLYLRADAAEGFNGGYHYSGRGIMRKLPESPNFKVKLTLEVRQGGGSNSQFYLLDIGSCWKNNGDPCDGDVLTDVTRYSEMIINPATSSWCRPDNLVSCPPYHVSPNGEIIYRNDTSRFPYSAYHLYCAPGNANYLEKPYDICDPYSNPQAQELVQILPHPEWAVHGYPSKKGEGWIGDARSWELDVGALSNRLYFYQDPGTKPAKRVWSSLNVGTEIYVSSQGATAEWTVSDFDVLIPEGGKGGVRAVL
;
A
#
# COMPACT_ATOMS: atom_id res chain seq x y z
N MET A 1 63.83 -35.42 11.34
CA MET A 1 62.37 -35.48 11.60
C MET A 1 61.73 -34.08 11.82
N GLY A 2 62.24 -33.00 11.22
CA GLY A 2 61.72 -31.64 11.48
C GLY A 2 60.92 -31.01 10.33
N PHE A 3 60.96 -31.57 9.12
CA PHE A 3 60.40 -30.93 7.92
C PHE A 3 59.00 -31.44 7.51
N PHE A 4 58.55 -32.58 8.04
CA PHE A 4 57.22 -33.14 7.71
C PHE A 4 56.07 -32.56 8.55
N TYR A 5 56.36 -31.97 9.72
CA TYR A 5 55.33 -31.40 10.60
C TYR A 5 54.88 -30.00 10.18
N SER A 6 55.70 -29.26 9.43
CA SER A 6 55.38 -27.88 9.01
C SER A 6 54.38 -27.83 7.84
N THR A 7 54.51 -28.75 6.88
CA THR A 7 53.59 -28.84 5.73
C THR A 7 52.22 -29.38 6.11
N LEU A 8 52.12 -30.27 7.10
CA LEU A 8 50.84 -30.78 7.60
C LEU A 8 50.04 -29.72 8.38
N LEU A 9 50.73 -28.81 9.08
CA LEU A 9 50.08 -27.71 9.79
C LEU A 9 49.50 -26.67 8.81
N PHE A 10 50.21 -26.41 7.70
CA PHE A 10 49.80 -25.42 6.71
C PHE A 10 48.59 -25.88 5.89
N THR A 11 48.49 -27.16 5.55
CA THR A 11 47.30 -27.72 4.87
C THR A 11 46.09 -27.84 5.79
N LEU A 12 46.29 -28.11 7.08
CA LEU A 12 45.21 -28.13 8.07
C LEU A 12 44.65 -26.71 8.32
N LEU A 13 45.51 -25.68 8.36
CA LEU A 13 45.10 -24.28 8.48
C LEU A 13 44.35 -23.77 7.25
N LEU A 14 44.71 -24.20 6.03
CA LEU A 14 43.98 -23.87 4.81
C LEU A 14 42.58 -24.51 4.77
N HIS A 15 42.43 -25.76 5.21
CA HIS A 15 41.10 -26.39 5.31
C HIS A 15 40.22 -25.83 6.44
N ILE A 16 40.83 -25.32 7.52
CA ILE A 16 40.07 -24.61 8.58
C ILE A 16 39.65 -23.22 8.11
N CYS A 17 40.45 -22.53 7.26
CA CYS A 17 40.06 -21.27 6.63
C CYS A 17 38.95 -21.45 5.58
N ASP A 18 38.99 -22.50 4.77
CA ASP A 18 37.90 -22.79 3.81
C ASP A 18 36.61 -23.25 4.52
N ALA A 19 36.72 -23.94 5.66
CA ALA A 19 35.56 -24.29 6.49
C ALA A 19 35.00 -23.10 7.29
N ALA A 20 35.84 -22.11 7.62
CA ALA A 20 35.42 -20.88 8.29
C ALA A 20 34.83 -19.82 7.33
N ALA A 21 35.10 -19.95 6.02
CA ALA A 21 34.55 -19.08 4.97
C ALA A 21 33.15 -19.49 4.48
N SER A 22 32.57 -20.58 5.02
CA SER A 22 31.20 -21.03 4.69
C SER A 22 30.26 -20.98 5.89
N LEU A 23 30.47 -20.04 6.82
CA LEU A 23 29.37 -19.50 7.62
C LEU A 23 28.51 -18.67 6.68
N THR A 24 27.58 -19.33 5.97
CA THR A 24 26.37 -18.65 5.52
C THR A 24 25.76 -18.02 6.75
N ILE A 25 25.94 -16.70 6.93
CA ILE A 25 25.03 -15.91 7.75
C ILE A 25 23.68 -16.24 7.14
N GLN A 26 22.93 -17.10 7.83
CA GLN A 26 21.55 -17.32 7.49
C GLN A 26 20.93 -15.96 7.74
N ASP A 27 20.69 -15.18 6.67
CA ASP A 27 20.06 -13.88 6.75
C ASP A 27 18.72 -14.10 7.45
N SER A 28 18.70 -13.85 8.76
CA SER A 28 17.49 -13.99 9.55
C SER A 28 16.66 -12.75 9.27
N TYR A 29 15.39 -12.96 8.93
CA TYR A 29 14.45 -11.88 8.65
C TYR A 29 13.46 -11.78 9.81
N VAL A 30 13.11 -10.54 10.16
CA VAL A 30 12.08 -10.21 11.14
C VAL A 30 10.98 -9.39 10.47
N SER A 31 9.75 -9.51 10.98
CA SER A 31 8.64 -8.71 10.49
C SER A 31 8.84 -7.23 10.84
N ALA A 32 8.65 -6.38 9.84
CA ALA A 32 8.66 -4.92 9.95
C ALA A 32 7.30 -4.33 10.33
N ILE A 33 6.24 -5.16 10.39
CA ILE A 33 4.88 -4.74 10.73
C ILE A 33 4.48 -5.21 12.14
N GLY A 34 3.52 -4.49 12.73
CA GLY A 34 2.93 -4.82 14.02
C GLY A 34 1.93 -5.98 14.01
N ASP A 35 1.48 -6.39 12.82
CA ASP A 35 0.59 -7.54 12.62
C ASP A 35 1.18 -8.58 11.65
N PRO A 36 2.26 -9.30 12.02
CA PRO A 36 2.95 -10.23 11.13
C PRO A 36 2.02 -11.31 10.55
N GLY A 37 1.93 -11.38 9.23
CA GLY A 37 1.08 -12.33 8.52
C GLY A 37 -0.42 -12.10 8.76
N MET A 38 -0.82 -10.92 9.22
CA MET A 38 -2.20 -10.54 9.55
C MET A 38 -2.82 -11.41 10.65
N ARG A 39 -2.04 -11.85 11.64
CA ARG A 39 -2.44 -12.86 12.64
C ARG A 39 -2.99 -12.29 13.94
N ASN A 40 -2.97 -10.97 14.15
CA ASN A 40 -3.46 -10.34 15.36
C ASN A 40 -4.93 -10.70 15.60
N PRO A 41 -5.32 -11.18 16.79
CA PRO A 41 -6.71 -11.54 17.09
C PRO A 41 -7.64 -10.33 17.14
N ASN A 42 -7.09 -9.13 17.33
CA ASN A 42 -7.82 -7.87 17.41
C ASN A 42 -7.94 -7.22 16.03
N ALA A 43 -9.05 -6.53 15.78
CA ALA A 43 -9.24 -5.76 14.56
C ALA A 43 -8.46 -4.44 14.66
N ARG A 44 -7.73 -4.10 13.60
CA ARG A 44 -6.93 -2.88 13.45
C ARG A 44 -6.98 -2.43 11.99
N PHE A 45 -8.11 -1.85 11.59
CA PHE A 45 -8.34 -1.40 10.21
C PHE A 45 -8.76 0.07 10.21
N ALA A 46 -8.12 0.89 9.39
CA ALA A 46 -8.56 2.24 9.09
C ALA A 46 -9.01 2.34 7.64
N LEU A 47 -9.83 3.35 7.37
CA LEU A 47 -10.23 3.75 6.03
C LEU A 47 -9.86 5.20 5.81
N GLU A 48 -9.30 5.45 4.65
CA GLU A 48 -9.16 6.76 4.07
C GLU A 48 -9.83 6.82 2.71
N ALA A 49 -10.62 7.86 2.50
CA ALA A 49 -11.13 8.18 1.19
C ALA A 49 -10.56 9.51 0.69
N TRP A 50 -10.09 9.49 -0.55
CA TRP A 50 -9.46 10.61 -1.22
C TRP A 50 -10.18 10.98 -2.50
N ASN A 51 -10.17 12.27 -2.79
CA ASN A 51 -10.43 12.75 -4.14
C ASN A 51 -9.15 12.78 -4.97
N PHE A 52 -9.31 13.22 -6.22
CA PHE A 52 -8.18 13.53 -7.08
C PHE A 52 -7.26 14.53 -6.39
N CYS A 53 -5.95 14.40 -6.58
CA CYS A 53 -4.87 15.06 -5.82
C CYS A 53 -4.67 14.71 -4.33
N ASN A 54 -5.36 13.72 -3.76
CA ASN A 54 -5.26 13.36 -2.32
C ASN A 54 -5.59 14.52 -1.36
N GLU A 55 -6.43 15.44 -1.82
CA GLU A 55 -6.91 16.61 -1.08
C GLU A 55 -8.38 16.85 -1.49
N VAL A 56 -8.96 17.96 -1.08
CA VAL A 56 -10.28 18.43 -1.51
C VAL A 56 -11.43 17.77 -0.76
N GLY A 57 -11.58 18.14 0.52
CA GLY A 57 -12.90 18.17 1.16
C GLY A 57 -13.74 19.40 0.82
N ASN A 58 -13.19 20.39 0.09
CA ASN A 58 -13.89 21.66 -0.23
C ASN A 58 -15.17 21.48 -1.04
N GLU A 59 -15.23 20.52 -1.95
CA GLU A 59 -16.46 20.20 -2.71
C GLU A 59 -17.44 19.32 -1.91
N ALA A 60 -17.08 18.95 -0.68
CA ALA A 60 -17.82 18.04 0.19
C ALA A 60 -17.99 18.58 1.64
N PRO A 61 -18.31 19.87 1.87
CA PRO A 61 -18.13 20.52 3.18
C PRO A 61 -19.01 19.97 4.31
N LEU A 62 -20.06 19.20 4.00
CA LEU A 62 -21.02 18.65 4.97
C LEU A 62 -20.92 17.13 5.16
N MET A 63 -20.00 16.44 4.47
CA MET A 63 -19.89 14.98 4.56
C MET A 63 -18.98 14.47 5.67
N GLY A 64 -18.49 15.38 6.52
CA GLY A 64 -17.55 15.05 7.59
C GLY A 64 -16.16 14.73 7.04
N SER A 65 -15.32 14.13 7.88
CA SER A 65 -13.97 13.72 7.47
C SER A 65 -14.00 12.31 6.87
N PRO A 66 -13.33 12.07 5.72
CA PRO A 66 -13.29 10.77 5.04
C PRO A 66 -12.38 9.74 5.73
N ARG A 67 -12.12 9.92 7.03
CA ARG A 67 -11.25 9.06 7.85
C ARG A 67 -12.10 8.31 8.85
N LEU A 68 -11.99 6.99 8.84
CA LEU A 68 -12.68 6.09 9.75
C LEU A 68 -11.71 5.03 10.27
N ALA A 69 -12.02 4.42 11.41
CA ALA A 69 -11.29 3.27 11.91
C ALA A 69 -12.20 2.26 12.61
N ASP A 70 -11.77 1.00 12.59
CA ASP A 70 -12.29 -0.09 13.40
C ASP A 70 -11.14 -0.74 14.17
N CYS A 71 -11.08 -0.40 15.45
CA CYS A 71 -10.11 -0.95 16.38
C CYS A 71 -10.85 -1.59 17.53
N ALA A 72 -10.81 -2.93 17.56
CA ALA A 72 -11.63 -3.73 18.45
C ALA A 72 -10.84 -4.90 19.03
N ASP A 73 -10.81 -4.99 20.36
CA ASP A 73 -10.07 -6.01 21.10
C ASP A 73 -10.98 -7.17 21.47
N LEU A 74 -10.53 -8.39 21.15
CA LEU A 74 -11.23 -9.63 21.50
C LEU A 74 -10.71 -10.16 22.83
N HIS A 75 -11.52 -10.02 23.88
CA HIS A 75 -11.19 -10.53 25.21
C HIS A 75 -11.99 -11.80 25.50
N CYS A 76 -11.29 -12.93 25.52
CA CYS A 76 -11.87 -14.22 25.89
C CYS A 76 -11.45 -14.61 27.32
N SER A 77 -12.42 -14.79 28.21
CA SER A 77 -12.12 -15.37 29.53
C SER A 77 -11.87 -16.88 29.38
N PRO A 78 -10.80 -17.42 29.98
CA PRO A 78 -10.58 -18.86 30.00
C PRO A 78 -11.75 -19.54 30.71
N SER A 79 -12.19 -20.69 30.18
CA SER A 79 -13.17 -21.51 30.91
C SER A 79 -12.53 -21.95 32.22
N LEU A 80 -13.19 -21.71 33.36
CA LEU A 80 -12.77 -22.20 34.67
C LEU A 80 -12.84 -23.74 34.81
N THR A 81 -13.16 -24.46 33.75
CA THR A 81 -12.99 -25.90 33.67
C THR A 81 -11.77 -26.19 32.79
N GLY A 82 -10.58 -26.20 33.39
CA GLY A 82 -9.49 -27.02 32.86
C GLY A 82 -9.96 -28.49 32.83
N ASP A 83 -9.27 -29.33 32.08
CA ASP A 83 -9.46 -30.79 32.04
C ASP A 83 -9.23 -31.42 33.43
N GLN A 84 -10.15 -31.19 34.36
CA GLN A 84 -10.41 -32.08 35.45
C GLN A 84 -11.73 -32.76 35.11
N ASP A 85 -11.64 -34.04 34.77
CA ASP A 85 -12.75 -34.97 34.76
C ASP A 85 -13.44 -34.92 36.13
N ILE A 86 -14.41 -34.04 36.29
CA ILE A 86 -15.36 -34.10 37.41
C ILE A 86 -16.34 -35.22 37.05
N PRO A 87 -16.37 -36.35 37.79
CA PRO A 87 -17.35 -37.39 37.55
C PRO A 87 -18.69 -36.91 38.10
N GLY A 88 -19.54 -36.34 37.24
CA GLY A 88 -20.92 -36.00 37.61
C GLY A 88 -21.58 -34.91 36.77
N GLY A 89 -22.28 -35.30 35.70
CA GLY A 89 -23.42 -34.56 35.15
C GLY A 89 -23.18 -33.77 33.84
N PRO A 90 -23.98 -33.98 32.78
CA PRO A 90 -23.81 -33.34 31.47
C PRO A 90 -24.51 -31.97 31.33
N LEU A 91 -24.50 -31.12 32.36
CA LEU A 91 -25.21 -29.84 32.32
C LEU A 91 -24.37 -28.73 32.96
N LEU A 92 -23.65 -28.00 32.09
CA LEU A 92 -22.94 -26.71 32.29
C LEU A 92 -21.42 -26.78 32.03
N ARG A 93 -21.02 -27.19 30.82
CA ARG A 93 -19.76 -26.67 30.24
C ARG A 93 -19.94 -25.17 30.02
N LYS A 94 -19.43 -24.32 30.93
CA LYS A 94 -19.36 -22.87 30.70
C LYS A 94 -18.50 -22.65 29.44
N ARG A 95 -19.14 -22.26 28.33
CA ARG A 95 -18.42 -21.81 27.13
C ARG A 95 -17.53 -20.62 27.53
N SER A 96 -16.33 -20.55 26.97
CA SER A 96 -15.50 -19.35 27.06
C SER A 96 -16.33 -18.14 26.65
N THR A 97 -16.48 -17.19 27.58
CA THR A 97 -17.20 -15.94 27.31
C THR A 97 -16.23 -14.95 26.70
N CYS A 98 -16.38 -14.70 25.41
CA CYS A 98 -15.64 -13.65 24.72
C CYS A 98 -16.46 -12.36 24.63
N LYS A 99 -15.80 -11.22 24.77
CA LYS A 99 -16.36 -9.88 24.61
C LYS A 99 -15.49 -9.06 23.66
N VAL A 100 -16.12 -8.14 22.92
CA VAL A 100 -15.42 -7.15 22.11
C VAL A 100 -15.35 -5.85 22.89
N HIS A 101 -14.17 -5.24 22.93
CA HIS A 101 -13.98 -3.89 23.40
C HIS A 101 -13.58 -3.00 22.21
N HIS A 102 -14.48 -2.10 21.80
CA HIS A 102 -14.20 -1.14 20.73
C HIS A 102 -13.40 0.03 21.29
N LYS A 103 -12.18 0.23 20.77
CA LYS A 103 -11.32 1.39 21.08
C LYS A 103 -11.75 2.64 20.30
N VAL A 104 -12.27 2.45 19.08
CA VAL A 104 -12.85 3.50 18.25
C VAL A 104 -14.37 3.35 18.24
N THR A 105 -15.08 4.43 18.54
CA THR A 105 -16.53 4.48 18.64
C THR A 105 -17.16 5.19 17.44
N GLU A 106 -18.49 5.13 17.36
CA GLU A 106 -19.25 5.88 16.36
C GLU A 106 -19.11 7.40 16.51
N VAL A 107 -18.92 7.90 17.74
CA VAL A 107 -18.69 9.32 17.97
C VAL A 107 -17.37 9.75 17.33
N ASP A 108 -16.31 8.95 17.50
CA ASP A 108 -14.98 9.22 16.94
C ASP A 108 -15.00 9.20 15.40
N ASN A 109 -15.67 8.19 14.82
CA ASN A 109 -15.81 8.07 13.37
C ASN A 109 -16.70 9.18 12.76
N ARG A 110 -17.66 9.74 13.51
CA ARG A 110 -18.53 10.83 13.04
C ARG A 110 -17.91 12.22 13.12
N LEU A 111 -16.76 12.39 13.76
CA LEU A 111 -16.06 13.68 13.85
C LEU A 111 -15.85 14.30 12.44
N GLY A 112 -16.29 15.54 12.29
CA GLY A 112 -16.21 16.31 11.06
C GLY A 112 -15.48 17.64 11.25
N VAL A 113 -15.25 18.33 10.14
CA VAL A 113 -14.48 19.59 10.10
C VAL A 113 -14.97 20.58 11.16
N GLY A 114 -14.05 21.07 11.98
CA GLY A 114 -14.32 21.99 13.09
C GLY A 114 -14.74 21.35 14.41
N ASP A 115 -15.07 20.05 14.45
CA ASP A 115 -15.41 19.35 15.69
C ASP A 115 -14.17 19.20 16.58
N ARG A 116 -14.38 19.35 17.90
CA ARG A 116 -13.31 19.13 18.88
C ARG A 116 -13.07 17.65 19.13
N PHE A 117 -11.81 17.24 19.13
CA PHE A 117 -11.42 15.89 19.51
C PHE A 117 -11.70 15.64 20.99
N PRO A 118 -12.29 14.49 21.37
CA PRO A 118 -12.70 14.19 22.75
C PRO A 118 -11.60 14.31 23.81
N ASP A 119 -10.34 14.03 23.46
CA ASP A 119 -9.20 14.06 24.39
C ASP A 119 -8.54 15.44 24.50
N GLY A 120 -8.91 16.39 23.63
CA GLY A 120 -8.36 17.74 23.57
C GLY A 120 -6.90 17.85 23.12
N ASN A 121 -6.25 16.75 22.73
CA ASN A 121 -4.82 16.74 22.38
C ASN A 121 -4.56 17.06 20.90
N TYR A 122 -5.60 16.98 20.08
CA TYR A 122 -5.54 17.19 18.63
C TYR A 122 -6.23 18.50 18.24
N LYS A 123 -5.74 19.13 17.17
CA LYS A 123 -6.23 20.44 16.75
C LYS A 123 -7.45 20.34 15.83
N ALA A 124 -8.56 20.95 16.24
CA ALA A 124 -9.77 21.07 15.43
C ALA A 124 -9.59 22.15 14.33
N TYR A 125 -9.13 21.73 13.14
CA TYR A 125 -9.03 22.60 11.97
C TYR A 125 -10.39 22.87 11.32
N THR A 126 -10.54 24.06 10.73
CA THR A 126 -11.67 24.39 9.84
C THR A 126 -11.36 24.09 8.38
N ASP A 127 -10.09 23.87 8.06
CA ASP A 127 -9.65 23.37 6.77
C ASP A 127 -9.90 21.85 6.71
N PRO A 128 -10.62 21.34 5.69
CA PRO A 128 -11.01 19.95 5.65
C PRO A 128 -9.83 18.99 5.49
N ASP A 129 -8.80 19.39 4.75
CA ASP A 129 -7.66 18.53 4.45
C ASP A 129 -6.76 18.42 5.69
N LEU A 130 -6.51 19.55 6.38
CA LEU A 130 -5.82 19.55 7.68
C LEU A 130 -6.61 18.80 8.75
N TYR A 131 -7.94 18.91 8.76
CA TYR A 131 -8.78 18.18 9.71
C TYR A 131 -8.72 16.67 9.47
N ALA A 132 -8.78 16.24 8.21
CA ALA A 132 -8.68 14.83 7.86
C ALA A 132 -7.33 14.23 8.28
N ALA A 133 -6.23 14.96 8.05
CA ALA A 133 -4.90 14.57 8.52
C ALA A 133 -4.87 14.40 10.05
N GLU A 134 -5.38 15.38 10.78
CA GLU A 134 -5.36 15.36 12.24
C GLU A 134 -6.28 14.26 12.81
N LYS A 135 -7.45 14.03 12.19
CA LYS A 135 -8.36 12.95 12.57
C LYS A 135 -7.74 11.57 12.37
N GLU A 136 -6.98 11.35 11.30
CA GLU A 136 -6.24 10.10 11.12
C GLU A 136 -5.28 9.86 12.29
N ARG A 137 -4.54 10.89 12.74
CA ARG A 137 -3.62 10.77 13.88
C ARG A 137 -4.37 10.47 15.18
N TYR A 138 -5.50 11.14 15.40
CA TYR A 138 -6.38 10.86 16.54
C TYR A 138 -6.88 9.41 16.55
N LEU A 139 -7.47 8.94 15.45
CA LEU A 139 -7.95 7.56 15.31
C LEU A 139 -6.81 6.55 15.48
N GLY A 140 -5.64 6.84 14.89
CA GLY A 140 -4.42 6.07 15.06
C GLY A 140 -4.06 5.90 16.54
N SER A 141 -4.07 6.97 17.33
CA SER A 141 -3.77 6.88 18.77
C SER A 141 -4.74 6.00 19.56
N LEU A 142 -6.02 5.97 19.18
CA LEU A 142 -6.99 5.02 19.76
C LEU A 142 -6.68 3.58 19.33
N CYS A 143 -6.11 3.39 18.15
CA CYS A 143 -5.79 2.09 17.56
C CYS A 143 -4.45 1.50 17.97
N GLU A 144 -3.57 2.28 18.61
CA GLU A 144 -2.19 1.89 18.92
C GLU A 144 -2.08 0.49 19.56
N GLY A 145 -1.14 -0.31 19.07
CA GLY A 145 -0.72 -1.59 19.64
C GLY A 145 0.33 -1.39 20.73
N HIS A 146 0.06 -1.87 21.95
CA HIS A 146 0.94 -1.69 23.11
C HIS A 146 1.87 -2.89 23.40
N ASP A 147 2.06 -3.78 22.43
CA ASP A 147 2.85 -5.01 22.58
C ASP A 147 4.33 -4.85 22.17
N SER A 148 4.75 -3.65 21.75
CA SER A 148 6.10 -3.35 21.29
C SER A 148 6.64 -2.03 21.85
N THR A 149 7.97 -1.88 21.84
CA THR A 149 8.64 -0.61 22.16
C THR A 149 8.53 0.41 21.03
N GLU A 150 8.19 -0.04 19.82
CA GLU A 150 7.95 0.81 18.65
C GLU A 150 6.44 0.79 18.33
N PRO A 151 5.76 1.95 18.26
CA PRO A 151 4.32 1.98 18.07
C PRO A 151 3.94 1.55 16.65
N TRP A 152 2.78 0.93 16.54
CA TRP A 152 2.12 0.59 15.29
C TRP A 152 0.60 0.68 15.49
N TYR A 153 -0.15 0.87 14.40
CA TYR A 153 -1.56 1.28 14.50
C TYR A 153 -2.51 0.32 13.78
N HIS A 154 -2.62 0.41 12.45
CA HIS A 154 -3.63 -0.31 11.69
C HIS A 154 -3.24 -0.54 10.24
N TRP A 155 -3.85 -1.55 9.63
CA TRP A 155 -3.94 -1.69 8.18
C TRP A 155 -4.76 -0.55 7.61
N MET A 156 -4.30 0.07 6.52
CA MET A 156 -5.02 1.17 5.88
C MET A 156 -5.76 0.69 4.65
N ILE A 157 -7.05 1.01 4.57
CA ILE A 157 -7.88 0.83 3.38
C ILE A 157 -7.93 2.18 2.67
N MET A 158 -7.29 2.29 1.52
CA MET A 158 -7.32 3.51 0.71
C MET A 158 -8.36 3.36 -0.40
N LEU A 159 -9.32 4.29 -0.43
CA LEU A 159 -10.28 4.44 -1.51
C LEU A 159 -10.06 5.79 -2.20
N LYS A 160 -9.83 5.83 -3.50
CA LYS A 160 -9.63 7.10 -4.21
C LYS A 160 -10.52 7.25 -5.43
N ASN A 161 -10.99 8.47 -5.64
CA ASN A 161 -11.74 8.91 -6.80
C ASN A 161 -10.82 9.62 -7.80
N GLY A 162 -10.83 9.14 -9.04
CA GLY A 162 -10.03 9.67 -10.15
C GLY A 162 -10.70 10.81 -10.94
N ASN A 163 -11.93 11.22 -10.59
CA ASN A 163 -12.59 12.35 -11.23
C ASN A 163 -11.87 13.66 -10.92
N PHE A 164 -11.68 14.50 -11.95
CA PHE A 164 -10.87 15.71 -11.81
C PHE A 164 -11.61 16.94 -12.32
N ASP A 165 -11.86 17.92 -11.45
CA ASP A 165 -12.48 19.18 -11.89
C ASP A 165 -11.44 20.13 -12.50
N LYS A 166 -11.39 20.15 -13.84
CA LYS A 166 -10.53 21.06 -14.60
C LYS A 166 -10.92 22.54 -14.55
N ASN A 167 -12.14 22.87 -14.10
CA ASN A 167 -12.61 24.26 -14.04
C ASN A 167 -12.21 24.96 -12.73
N THR A 168 -11.68 24.22 -11.75
CA THR A 168 -11.18 24.78 -10.50
C THR A 168 -9.65 24.89 -10.52
N THR A 169 -9.08 25.33 -9.40
CA THR A 169 -7.64 25.34 -9.14
C THR A 169 -7.34 24.69 -7.80
N LEU A 170 -8.18 23.73 -7.39
CA LEU A 170 -8.10 23.08 -6.08
C LEU A 170 -6.84 22.22 -5.99
N CYS A 171 -6.56 21.44 -7.04
CA CYS A 171 -5.34 20.64 -7.10
C CYS A 171 -4.14 21.46 -7.60
N PRO A 172 -3.00 21.41 -6.89
CA PRO A 172 -1.76 22.04 -7.35
C PRO A 172 -1.15 21.31 -8.56
N GLU A 173 -0.31 22.01 -9.31
CA GLU A 173 0.51 21.45 -10.40
C GLU A 173 1.93 21.21 -9.88
N ASN A 174 2.28 19.96 -9.53
CA ASN A 174 3.56 19.62 -8.89
C ASN A 174 3.88 20.54 -7.69
N GLY A 175 2.94 20.68 -6.76
CA GLY A 175 3.05 21.55 -5.58
C GLY A 175 2.77 23.03 -5.84
N ARG A 176 2.72 23.47 -7.11
CA ARG A 176 2.50 24.89 -7.44
C ARG A 176 1.02 25.19 -7.55
N LYS A 177 0.56 26.22 -6.81
CA LYS A 177 -0.77 26.78 -7.03
C LYS A 177 -0.81 27.46 -8.40
N VAL A 178 -1.79 27.08 -9.22
CA VAL A 178 -2.00 27.62 -10.56
C VAL A 178 -3.26 28.47 -10.60
N SER A 179 -3.31 29.47 -11.47
CA SER A 179 -4.51 30.27 -11.70
C SER A 179 -5.49 29.61 -12.69
N LYS A 180 -5.03 28.59 -13.41
CA LYS A 180 -5.81 27.80 -14.36
C LYS A 180 -5.14 26.45 -14.58
N ILE A 181 -5.94 25.39 -14.68
CA ILE A 181 -5.49 24.06 -15.10
C ILE A 181 -5.32 24.03 -16.63
N VAL A 182 -4.14 23.66 -17.11
CA VAL A 182 -3.84 23.53 -18.54
C VAL A 182 -3.26 22.14 -18.79
N THR A 183 -4.07 21.24 -19.33
CA THR A 183 -3.66 19.85 -19.58
C THR A 183 -4.28 19.29 -20.85
N GLY A 184 -3.47 18.55 -21.62
CA GLY A 184 -3.92 17.77 -22.77
C GLY A 184 -4.45 16.38 -22.40
N ARG A 185 -4.37 15.99 -21.12
CA ARG A 185 -4.84 14.68 -20.63
C ARG A 185 -6.37 14.66 -20.58
N ASN A 186 -6.96 13.53 -20.92
CA ASN A 186 -8.40 13.31 -20.80
C ASN A 186 -8.70 12.77 -19.40
N PHE A 187 -9.50 13.53 -18.65
CA PHE A 187 -9.95 13.14 -17.32
C PHE A 187 -11.46 12.97 -17.33
N PRO A 188 -12.00 12.05 -16.53
CA PRO A 188 -13.42 12.05 -16.25
C PRO A 188 -13.77 13.26 -15.39
N CYS A 189 -14.93 13.87 -15.67
CA CYS A 189 -15.42 15.12 -15.08
C CYS A 189 -14.67 16.41 -15.49
N PHE A 190 -15.41 17.52 -15.60
CA PHE A 190 -14.88 18.85 -15.95
C PHE A 190 -15.63 19.99 -15.24
N GLY A 191 -16.19 19.77 -14.06
CA GLY A 191 -16.96 20.79 -13.36
C GLY A 191 -17.29 20.42 -11.93
N GLU A 192 -17.84 21.40 -11.21
CA GLU A 192 -18.01 21.37 -9.76
C GLU A 192 -18.78 20.14 -9.26
N GLY A 193 -18.29 19.56 -8.15
CA GLY A 193 -18.99 18.55 -7.37
C GLY A 193 -18.66 17.11 -7.74
N CYS A 194 -17.64 16.88 -8.55
CA CYS A 194 -17.19 15.54 -8.93
C CYS A 194 -15.94 15.06 -8.21
N MET A 195 -15.17 15.97 -7.61
CA MET A 195 -14.14 15.65 -6.62
C MET A 195 -14.84 15.56 -5.26
N ASN A 196 -15.78 14.63 -5.14
CA ASN A 196 -16.64 14.49 -3.98
C ASN A 196 -16.27 13.29 -3.12
N GLN A 197 -16.46 13.36 -1.81
CA GLN A 197 -16.14 12.27 -0.88
C GLN A 197 -17.23 11.17 -0.92
N PRO A 198 -16.90 9.90 -0.62
CA PRO A 198 -17.89 8.82 -0.66
C PRO A 198 -18.76 8.81 0.60
N LEU A 199 -19.99 8.30 0.48
CA LEU A 199 -20.74 7.79 1.62
C LEU A 199 -20.06 6.51 2.11
N VAL A 200 -19.73 6.46 3.39
CA VAL A 200 -19.12 5.29 4.02
C VAL A 200 -19.97 4.80 5.18
N TYR A 201 -20.28 3.51 5.14
CA TYR A 201 -20.99 2.78 6.17
C TYR A 201 -20.04 1.78 6.84
N HIS A 202 -20.17 1.66 8.15
CA HIS A 202 -19.29 0.83 8.96
C HIS A 202 -20.06 -0.32 9.60
N ASN A 203 -19.66 -1.54 9.27
CA ASN A 203 -20.04 -2.74 9.98
C ASN A 203 -19.00 -3.00 11.08
N TYR A 204 -19.27 -2.51 12.29
CA TYR A 204 -18.42 -2.67 13.45
C TYR A 204 -18.04 -4.14 13.69
N SER A 205 -16.76 -4.34 14.01
CA SER A 205 -16.18 -5.65 14.30
C SER A 205 -16.95 -6.34 15.43
N ARG A 206 -17.56 -7.48 15.12
CA ARG A 206 -18.38 -8.24 16.06
C ARG A 206 -17.85 -9.65 16.23
N ILE A 207 -18.10 -10.26 17.38
CA ILE A 207 -17.75 -11.66 17.61
C ILE A 207 -18.59 -12.57 16.73
N VAL A 208 -17.92 -13.54 16.13
CA VAL A 208 -18.50 -14.75 15.59
C VAL A 208 -17.97 -15.96 16.36
N TYR A 209 -18.88 -16.85 16.75
CA TYR A 209 -18.55 -18.08 17.47
C TYR A 209 -18.46 -19.25 16.49
N GLY A 210 -17.25 -19.80 16.35
CA GLY A 210 -16.99 -21.07 15.66
C GLY A 210 -16.37 -22.09 16.62
N LYS A 211 -15.36 -22.84 16.13
CA LYS A 211 -14.47 -23.64 17.00
C LYS A 211 -13.73 -22.77 18.03
N HIS A 212 -13.34 -21.56 17.59
CA HIS A 212 -12.80 -20.50 18.42
C HIS A 212 -13.59 -19.21 18.14
N ALA A 213 -13.63 -18.29 19.10
CA ALA A 213 -14.19 -16.96 18.85
C ALA A 213 -13.24 -16.15 17.98
N SER A 214 -13.79 -15.37 17.06
CA SER A 214 -13.04 -14.45 16.20
C SER A 214 -13.90 -13.24 15.87
N LEU A 215 -13.33 -12.25 15.17
CA LEU A 215 -14.06 -11.05 14.74
C LEU A 215 -14.36 -11.10 13.24
N ILE A 216 -15.46 -10.44 12.87
CA ILE A 216 -15.80 -10.06 11.50
C ILE A 216 -16.22 -8.59 11.50
N GLY A 217 -15.79 -7.83 10.49
CA GLY A 217 -16.16 -6.42 10.32
C GLY A 217 -15.99 -5.97 8.87
N GLY A 218 -16.26 -4.69 8.59
CA GLY A 218 -16.02 -4.14 7.27
C GLY A 218 -16.50 -2.70 7.07
N PHE A 219 -16.03 -2.09 6.00
CA PHE A 219 -16.52 -0.83 5.45
C PHE A 219 -17.17 -1.07 4.10
N TYR A 220 -18.20 -0.30 3.77
CA TYR A 220 -18.79 -0.32 2.44
C TYR A 220 -19.42 1.03 2.12
N GLY A 221 -19.65 1.32 0.86
CA GLY A 221 -20.15 2.63 0.49
C GLY A 221 -20.16 2.89 -1.01
N THR A 222 -20.36 4.16 -1.36
CA THR A 222 -20.55 4.61 -2.74
C THR A 222 -20.15 6.07 -2.89
N TYR A 223 -19.66 6.45 -4.08
CA TYR A 223 -19.50 7.84 -4.46
C TYR A 223 -20.79 8.43 -5.08
N ASP A 224 -21.73 7.59 -5.50
CA ASP A 224 -23.04 8.02 -5.98
C ASP A 224 -23.93 8.41 -4.79
N LEU A 225 -23.80 9.66 -4.31
CA LEU A 225 -24.44 10.16 -3.08
C LEU A 225 -25.98 10.10 -3.08
N ASP A 226 -26.60 10.07 -4.27
CA ASP A 226 -28.04 9.92 -4.48
C ASP A 226 -28.48 8.44 -4.54
N ALA A 227 -27.55 7.49 -4.44
CA ALA A 227 -27.85 6.08 -4.56
C ALA A 227 -28.59 5.56 -3.31
N ASN A 228 -29.71 4.88 -3.56
CA ASN A 228 -30.35 4.06 -2.55
C ASN A 228 -29.77 2.63 -2.61
N LEU A 229 -28.79 2.34 -1.75
CA LEU A 229 -28.13 1.03 -1.69
C LEU A 229 -29.10 -0.12 -1.35
N THR A 230 -30.27 0.16 -0.76
CA THR A 230 -31.28 -0.87 -0.48
C THR A 230 -32.09 -1.30 -1.72
N ALA A 231 -32.12 -0.46 -2.76
CA ALA A 231 -32.85 -0.71 -4.00
C ALA A 231 -32.02 -1.48 -5.06
N GLY A 232 -30.75 -1.75 -4.78
CA GLY A 232 -29.81 -2.40 -5.69
C GLY A 232 -28.58 -1.54 -6.00
N LEU A 233 -27.59 -2.14 -6.68
CA LEU A 233 -26.31 -1.51 -7.04
C LEU A 233 -26.21 -1.20 -8.55
N ASP A 234 -27.26 -1.45 -9.31
CA ASP A 234 -27.22 -1.37 -10.77
C ASP A 234 -26.90 0.07 -11.24
N GLY A 235 -25.80 0.21 -11.98
CA GLY A 235 -25.32 1.48 -12.52
C GLY A 235 -24.72 2.43 -11.48
N LYS A 236 -24.47 1.98 -10.24
CA LYS A 236 -23.92 2.80 -9.15
C LYS A 236 -22.51 2.34 -8.77
N SER A 237 -21.69 3.29 -8.33
CA SER A 237 -20.37 2.98 -7.80
C SER A 237 -20.54 2.29 -6.46
N PHE A 238 -19.64 1.35 -6.16
CA PHE A 238 -19.72 0.62 -4.91
C PHE A 238 -18.35 0.16 -4.50
N PHE A 239 -18.05 0.25 -3.21
CA PHE A 239 -16.93 -0.46 -2.64
C PHE A 239 -17.37 -1.22 -1.39
N SER A 240 -16.69 -2.33 -1.12
CA SER A 240 -16.78 -2.98 0.18
C SER A 240 -15.46 -3.65 0.51
N VAL A 241 -15.03 -3.48 1.76
CA VAL A 241 -13.91 -4.20 2.34
C VAL A 241 -14.40 -4.86 3.62
N SER A 242 -14.22 -6.17 3.73
CA SER A 242 -14.58 -6.94 4.91
C SER A 242 -13.43 -7.81 5.36
N TRP A 243 -13.23 -7.94 6.66
CA TRP A 243 -12.22 -8.81 7.26
C TRP A 243 -12.88 -9.90 8.08
N GLN A 244 -12.33 -11.10 7.98
CA GLN A 244 -12.69 -12.25 8.80
C GLN A 244 -11.45 -13.12 9.03
N LYS A 245 -11.41 -13.89 10.12
CA LYS A 245 -10.29 -14.79 10.37
C LYS A 245 -10.34 -16.05 9.52
N ASN A 246 -9.21 -16.37 8.90
CA ASN A 246 -8.90 -17.71 8.46
C ASN A 246 -8.66 -18.59 9.71
N LEU A 247 -9.56 -19.53 9.97
CA LEU A 247 -9.46 -20.39 11.16
C LEU A 247 -8.33 -21.42 11.10
N SER A 248 -7.76 -21.69 9.91
CA SER A 248 -6.63 -22.63 9.78
C SER A 248 -5.29 -21.94 9.99
N THR A 249 -5.08 -20.74 9.44
CA THR A 249 -3.81 -20.02 9.53
C THR A 249 -3.76 -18.96 10.63
N GLY A 250 -4.93 -18.55 11.14
CA GLY A 250 -5.07 -17.41 12.05
C GLY A 250 -4.93 -16.04 11.36
N SER A 251 -4.67 -16.01 10.06
CA SER A 251 -4.54 -14.78 9.27
C SER A 251 -5.90 -14.12 9.03
N TRP A 252 -5.93 -12.80 8.87
CA TRP A 252 -7.09 -12.11 8.31
C TRP A 252 -7.24 -12.46 6.82
N ILE A 253 -8.48 -12.69 6.37
CA ILE A 253 -8.86 -12.67 4.97
C ILE A 253 -9.58 -11.34 4.76
N VAL A 254 -8.91 -10.41 4.09
CA VAL A 254 -9.49 -9.13 3.70
C VAL A 254 -10.08 -9.29 2.30
N SER A 255 -11.40 -9.28 2.22
CA SER A 255 -12.15 -9.37 0.96
C SER A 255 -12.51 -7.98 0.49
N ASN A 256 -12.19 -7.68 -0.77
CA ASN A 256 -12.35 -6.37 -1.38
C ASN A 256 -13.24 -6.47 -2.60
N LYS A 257 -14.08 -5.46 -2.80
CA LYS A 257 -14.88 -5.25 -4.00
C LYS A 257 -14.84 -3.77 -4.36
N LEU A 258 -14.64 -3.50 -5.64
CA LEU A 258 -14.69 -2.16 -6.20
C LEU A 258 -15.51 -2.19 -7.49
N THR A 259 -16.48 -1.30 -7.61
CA THR A 259 -17.35 -1.14 -8.78
C THR A 259 -17.39 0.32 -9.17
N THR A 260 -17.06 0.61 -10.44
CA THR A 260 -17.21 1.94 -11.03
C THR A 260 -18.61 2.16 -11.59
N SER A 261 -19.00 3.42 -11.73
CA SER A 261 -20.24 3.83 -12.40
C SER A 261 -19.94 4.77 -13.56
N PHE A 262 -20.96 5.15 -14.32
CA PHE A 262 -20.84 6.18 -15.33
C PHE A 262 -20.38 7.53 -14.74
N LYS A 263 -20.84 7.86 -13.52
CA LYS A 263 -20.48 9.10 -12.82
C LYS A 263 -19.09 9.05 -12.19
N TYR A 264 -18.68 7.86 -11.74
CA TYR A 264 -17.36 7.60 -11.15
C TYR A 264 -16.67 6.47 -11.92
N PRO A 265 -16.21 6.73 -13.15
CA PRO A 265 -15.64 5.70 -14.03
C PRO A 265 -14.18 5.39 -13.68
N TRP A 266 -13.57 6.17 -12.78
CA TRP A 266 -12.20 6.00 -12.33
C TRP A 266 -12.14 5.95 -10.80
N LEU A 267 -11.88 4.75 -10.26
CA LEU A 267 -11.77 4.51 -8.82
C LEU A 267 -10.59 3.59 -8.51
N MET A 268 -10.01 3.77 -7.32
CA MET A 268 -8.92 2.93 -6.80
C MET A 268 -9.28 2.41 -5.41
N LEU A 269 -8.91 1.17 -5.11
CA LEU A 269 -9.06 0.58 -3.77
C LEU A 269 -7.86 -0.29 -3.45
N TYR A 270 -7.15 0.05 -2.36
CA TYR A 270 -5.95 -0.66 -1.89
C TYR A 270 -6.06 -1.04 -0.41
N LEU A 271 -5.49 -2.20 -0.08
CA LEU A 271 -5.02 -2.50 1.27
C LEU A 271 -3.55 -2.09 1.37
N ARG A 272 -3.19 -1.24 2.33
CA ARG A 272 -1.84 -0.72 2.51
C ARG A 272 -1.24 -1.10 3.85
N ALA A 273 0.02 -1.49 3.81
CA ALA A 273 0.93 -1.46 4.95
C ALA A 273 1.70 -0.14 4.89
N ASP A 274 1.29 0.82 5.70
CA ASP A 274 1.88 2.17 5.76
C ASP A 274 2.83 2.33 6.95
N ALA A 275 3.72 3.32 6.87
CA ALA A 275 4.60 3.70 7.96
C ALA A 275 3.82 4.14 9.21
N ALA A 276 4.31 3.76 10.39
CA ALA A 276 3.78 4.24 11.66
C ALA A 276 3.86 5.77 11.82
N GLU A 277 4.76 6.43 11.10
CA GLU A 277 4.94 7.88 11.09
C GLU A 277 5.50 8.34 9.74
N GLY A 278 5.29 9.60 9.37
CA GLY A 278 5.81 10.20 8.14
C GLY A 278 4.84 10.11 6.96
N PHE A 279 5.32 10.49 5.77
CA PHE A 279 4.51 10.58 4.55
C PHE A 279 4.24 9.21 3.93
N ASN A 280 2.98 8.95 3.57
CA ASN A 280 2.51 7.66 3.05
C ASN A 280 1.86 7.84 1.67
N GLY A 281 2.25 7.04 0.67
CA GLY A 281 1.47 6.83 -0.55
C GLY A 281 1.13 8.08 -1.39
N GLY A 282 1.98 9.11 -1.40
CA GLY A 282 1.73 10.37 -2.13
C GLY A 282 0.92 11.41 -1.36
N TYR A 283 0.63 11.14 -0.10
CA TYR A 283 0.04 12.07 0.84
C TYR A 283 1.15 12.77 1.64
N HIS A 284 1.15 14.10 1.62
CA HIS A 284 2.24 14.91 2.19
C HIS A 284 2.05 15.26 3.68
N TYR A 285 1.08 14.65 4.37
CA TYR A 285 0.94 14.76 5.82
C TYR A 285 1.40 13.48 6.51
N SER A 286 1.92 13.63 7.74
CA SER A 286 2.36 12.50 8.56
C SER A 286 1.17 11.63 8.99
N GLY A 287 1.17 10.38 8.55
CA GLY A 287 0.09 9.41 8.80
C GLY A 287 0.39 8.41 9.92
N ARG A 288 -0.51 7.44 10.12
CA ARG A 288 -0.38 6.36 11.10
C ARG A 288 -0.63 5.00 10.43
N GLY A 289 0.34 4.10 10.48
CA GLY A 289 0.27 2.81 9.79
C GLY A 289 0.76 1.60 10.61
N ILE A 290 0.80 0.45 9.95
CA ILE A 290 1.12 -0.85 10.58
C ILE A 290 2.65 -1.12 10.64
N MET A 291 3.47 -0.46 9.82
CA MET A 291 4.91 -0.67 9.76
C MET A 291 5.63 0.05 10.89
N ARG A 292 6.16 -0.72 11.84
CA ARG A 292 7.03 -0.24 12.93
C ARG A 292 8.44 0.13 12.45
N LYS A 293 8.91 -0.52 11.39
CA LYS A 293 10.23 -0.29 10.77
C LYS A 293 10.07 -0.16 9.28
N LEU A 294 10.82 0.76 8.68
CA LEU A 294 10.76 0.97 7.24
C LEU A 294 11.71 0.04 6.49
N PRO A 295 11.22 -0.68 5.46
CA PRO A 295 12.09 -1.43 4.57
C PRO A 295 12.94 -0.51 3.68
N GLU A 296 14.20 -0.89 3.46
CA GLU A 296 15.15 -0.18 2.60
C GLU A 296 15.66 -1.13 1.51
N SER A 297 15.61 -0.73 0.23
CA SER A 297 16.22 -1.52 -0.84
C SER A 297 17.75 -1.56 -0.69
N PRO A 298 18.40 -2.69 -1.02
CA PRO A 298 17.84 -3.91 -1.60
C PRO A 298 17.32 -4.95 -0.60
N ASN A 299 17.28 -4.64 0.69
CA ASN A 299 17.26 -5.67 1.73
C ASN A 299 15.90 -5.80 2.40
N PHE A 300 14.88 -6.24 1.67
CA PHE A 300 13.60 -6.62 2.25
C PHE A 300 12.76 -7.50 1.32
N LYS A 301 11.88 -8.28 1.92
CA LYS A 301 10.94 -9.15 1.23
C LYS A 301 9.51 -8.86 1.65
N VAL A 302 8.56 -9.25 0.80
CA VAL A 302 7.13 -9.19 1.11
C VAL A 302 6.52 -10.55 0.90
N LYS A 303 5.69 -10.98 1.85
CA LYS A 303 4.89 -12.19 1.75
C LYS A 303 3.42 -11.81 1.73
N LEU A 304 2.62 -12.46 0.89
CA LEU A 304 1.16 -12.36 0.93
C LEU A 304 0.52 -13.51 0.15
N THR A 305 -0.75 -13.77 0.43
CA THR A 305 -1.62 -14.60 -0.40
C THR A 305 -2.63 -13.70 -1.10
N LEU A 306 -2.74 -13.86 -2.42
CA LEU A 306 -3.66 -13.10 -3.28
C LEU A 306 -4.57 -14.06 -4.05
N GLU A 307 -5.87 -13.77 -4.02
CA GLU A 307 -6.86 -14.40 -4.89
C GLU A 307 -7.65 -13.31 -5.62
N VAL A 308 -7.47 -13.18 -6.93
CA VAL A 308 -8.32 -12.34 -7.78
C VAL A 308 -9.51 -13.18 -8.24
N ARG A 309 -10.73 -12.75 -7.92
CA ARG A 309 -11.98 -13.45 -8.29
C ARG A 309 -12.62 -12.84 -9.52
N GLN A 310 -12.54 -11.53 -9.65
CA GLN A 310 -13.06 -10.77 -10.78
C GLN A 310 -12.13 -9.59 -11.06
N GLY A 311 -11.82 -9.36 -12.33
CA GLY A 311 -11.00 -8.22 -12.78
C GLY A 311 -11.86 -7.05 -13.23
N GLY A 312 -11.40 -5.82 -12.98
CA GLY A 312 -12.10 -4.57 -13.33
C GLY A 312 -12.09 -4.21 -14.83
N GLY A 313 -12.09 -5.21 -15.71
CA GLY A 313 -12.05 -5.04 -17.17
C GLY A 313 -10.65 -4.93 -17.78
N SER A 314 -10.57 -4.65 -19.07
CA SER A 314 -9.29 -4.58 -19.80
C SER A 314 -8.43 -3.37 -19.42
N ASN A 315 -9.06 -2.32 -18.92
CA ASN A 315 -8.41 -1.06 -18.54
C ASN A 315 -8.06 -0.98 -17.06
N SER A 316 -8.44 -1.98 -16.24
CA SER A 316 -8.05 -1.98 -14.82
C SER A 316 -6.58 -2.33 -14.67
N GLN A 317 -5.84 -1.53 -13.90
CA GLN A 317 -4.53 -1.88 -13.42
C GLN A 317 -4.72 -2.54 -12.05
N PHE A 318 -4.36 -3.82 -11.95
CA PHE A 318 -4.38 -4.54 -10.68
C PHE A 318 -2.93 -4.76 -10.26
N TYR A 319 -2.58 -4.21 -9.11
CA TYR A 319 -1.23 -4.28 -8.59
C TYR A 319 -1.10 -5.48 -7.66
N LEU A 320 -0.24 -6.43 -8.05
CA LEU A 320 0.21 -7.47 -7.11
C LEU A 320 0.92 -6.83 -5.92
N LEU A 321 1.75 -5.83 -6.23
CA LEU A 321 2.37 -4.95 -5.27
C LEU A 321 2.62 -3.60 -5.91
N ASP A 322 2.19 -2.55 -5.24
CA ASP A 322 2.58 -1.16 -5.48
C ASP A 322 3.33 -0.69 -4.22
N ILE A 323 4.57 -0.21 -4.39
CA ILE A 323 5.35 0.35 -3.28
C ILE A 323 5.56 1.84 -3.50
N GLY A 324 5.28 2.62 -2.45
CA GLY A 324 5.37 4.07 -2.43
C GLY A 324 6.49 4.56 -1.50
N SER A 325 7.16 5.64 -1.92
CA SER A 325 8.20 6.32 -1.16
C SER A 325 8.27 7.82 -1.51
N CYS A 326 9.12 8.57 -0.82
CA CYS A 326 9.38 9.97 -1.08
C CYS A 326 10.86 10.32 -0.89
N TRP A 327 11.45 10.97 -1.89
CA TRP A 327 12.73 11.67 -1.76
C TRP A 327 12.83 12.83 -2.76
N LYS A 328 13.77 13.74 -2.58
CA LYS A 328 13.98 14.88 -3.49
C LYS A 328 14.87 14.48 -4.68
N ASN A 329 14.80 15.22 -5.79
CA ASN A 329 15.65 14.96 -6.97
C ASN A 329 17.16 15.07 -6.69
N ASN A 330 17.55 15.74 -5.60
CA ASN A 330 18.95 15.85 -5.15
C ASN A 330 19.38 14.72 -4.19
N GLY A 331 18.47 13.78 -3.88
CA GLY A 331 18.72 12.58 -3.08
C GLY A 331 18.52 12.76 -1.59
N ASP A 332 18.15 13.97 -1.15
CA ASP A 332 17.75 14.22 0.22
C ASP A 332 16.38 13.58 0.49
N PRO A 333 16.10 13.17 1.74
CA PRO A 333 14.76 12.75 2.13
C PRO A 333 13.74 13.88 1.94
N CYS A 334 12.48 13.49 1.76
CA CYS A 334 11.37 14.45 1.79
C CYS A 334 11.21 15.10 3.16
N ASP A 335 10.73 16.34 3.18
CA ASP A 335 10.51 17.15 4.39
C ASP A 335 9.13 17.84 4.40
N GLY A 336 8.25 17.48 3.48
CA GLY A 336 6.90 18.04 3.34
C GLY A 336 6.84 19.27 2.44
N ASP A 337 7.96 19.72 1.86
CA ASP A 337 7.96 20.77 0.85
C ASP A 337 7.47 20.23 -0.50
N VAL A 338 6.18 20.42 -0.76
CA VAL A 338 5.50 19.95 -1.99
C VAL A 338 6.12 20.46 -3.29
N LEU A 339 6.96 21.50 -3.27
CA LEU A 339 7.65 22.01 -4.45
C LEU A 339 8.90 21.18 -4.81
N THR A 340 9.57 20.61 -3.82
CA THR A 340 10.85 19.91 -3.98
C THR A 340 10.75 18.41 -3.74
N ASP A 341 9.78 17.98 -2.93
CA ASP A 341 9.46 16.58 -2.69
C ASP A 341 8.96 15.89 -3.97
N VAL A 342 9.30 14.61 -4.08
CA VAL A 342 8.85 13.76 -5.18
C VAL A 342 8.41 12.42 -4.63
N THR A 343 7.14 12.09 -4.84
CA THR A 343 6.61 10.76 -4.54
C THR A 343 6.98 9.78 -5.64
N ARG A 344 7.38 8.57 -5.25
CA ARG A 344 7.85 7.55 -6.19
C ARG A 344 7.16 6.24 -5.98
N TYR A 345 6.77 5.62 -7.09
CA TYR A 345 6.07 4.36 -7.09
C TYR A 345 6.77 3.32 -7.97
N SER A 346 6.74 2.07 -7.50
CA SER A 346 7.11 0.89 -8.26
C SER A 346 5.94 -0.08 -8.24
N GLU A 347 5.36 -0.37 -9.40
CA GLU A 347 4.05 -1.00 -9.51
C GLU A 347 4.09 -2.24 -10.42
N MET A 348 3.74 -3.41 -9.90
CA MET A 348 3.61 -4.64 -10.68
C MET A 348 2.16 -4.88 -11.10
N ILE A 349 1.83 -4.64 -12.37
CA ILE A 349 0.47 -4.85 -12.91
C ILE A 349 0.30 -6.28 -13.39
N ILE A 350 -0.63 -7.03 -12.78
CA ILE A 350 -0.87 -8.45 -13.11
C ILE A 350 -2.09 -8.72 -14.00
N ASN A 351 -2.88 -7.69 -14.34
CA ASN A 351 -3.97 -7.87 -15.31
C ASN A 351 -3.39 -8.25 -16.69
N PRO A 352 -3.66 -9.47 -17.21
CA PRO A 352 -3.07 -9.96 -18.45
C PRO A 352 -3.47 -9.17 -19.69
N ALA A 353 -4.57 -8.42 -19.63
CA ALA A 353 -5.02 -7.54 -20.71
C ALA A 353 -4.12 -6.29 -20.87
N THR A 354 -3.31 -5.96 -19.86
CA THR A 354 -2.42 -4.79 -19.89
C THR A 354 -1.37 -4.96 -20.98
N SER A 355 -1.33 -4.01 -21.92
CA SER A 355 -0.31 -3.95 -22.96
C SER A 355 0.88 -3.10 -22.50
N SER A 356 2.05 -3.29 -23.09
CA SER A 356 3.22 -2.47 -22.78
C SER A 356 3.16 -1.14 -23.57
N TRP A 357 3.27 -0.01 -22.86
CA TRP A 357 3.43 1.30 -23.50
C TRP A 357 4.88 1.61 -23.81
N CYS A 358 5.81 1.12 -22.98
CA CYS A 358 7.23 1.12 -23.27
C CYS A 358 7.56 0.17 -24.44
N ARG A 359 7.86 0.73 -25.61
CA ARG A 359 8.14 -0.04 -26.82
C ARG A 359 9.31 0.56 -27.61
N PRO A 360 9.96 -0.20 -28.51
CA PRO A 360 11.03 0.32 -29.37
C PRO A 360 10.62 1.55 -30.19
N ASP A 361 9.33 1.65 -30.55
CA ASP A 361 8.73 2.76 -31.30
C ASP A 361 8.11 3.85 -30.42
N ASN A 362 8.12 3.68 -29.09
CA ASN A 362 7.52 4.60 -28.13
C ASN A 362 8.41 4.78 -26.88
N LEU A 363 9.59 5.35 -27.08
CA LEU A 363 10.62 5.48 -26.04
C LEU A 363 10.27 6.49 -24.93
N VAL A 364 9.31 7.40 -25.15
CA VAL A 364 8.85 8.36 -24.13
C VAL A 364 8.30 7.68 -22.88
N SER A 365 7.73 6.48 -23.04
CA SER A 365 7.15 5.67 -21.95
C SER A 365 8.13 4.65 -21.36
N CYS A 366 9.41 4.68 -21.75
CA CYS A 366 10.43 3.76 -21.28
C CYS A 366 11.43 4.45 -20.35
N PRO A 367 11.92 3.77 -19.30
CA PRO A 367 13.01 4.30 -18.51
C PRO A 367 14.27 4.44 -19.38
N PRO A 368 15.16 5.42 -19.12
CA PRO A 368 16.37 5.65 -19.93
C PRO A 368 17.27 4.41 -20.08
N TYR A 369 17.33 3.58 -19.04
CA TYR A 369 18.04 2.31 -19.07
C TYR A 369 17.39 1.27 -18.16
N HIS A 370 17.75 0.02 -18.40
CA HIS A 370 17.43 -1.14 -17.59
C HIS A 370 18.71 -1.65 -16.91
N VAL A 371 18.60 -2.13 -15.67
CA VAL A 371 19.69 -2.83 -14.97
C VAL A 371 19.37 -4.33 -14.94
N SER A 372 20.16 -5.12 -15.65
CA SER A 372 19.99 -6.57 -15.74
C SER A 372 20.23 -7.26 -14.37
N PRO A 373 19.98 -8.58 -14.26
CA PRO A 373 20.21 -9.30 -13.00
C PRO A 373 21.69 -9.36 -12.60
N ASN A 374 22.62 -9.20 -13.55
CA ASN A 374 24.07 -9.17 -13.29
C ASN A 374 24.63 -7.74 -13.13
N GLY A 375 23.76 -6.71 -13.12
CA GLY A 375 24.15 -5.31 -12.94
C GLY A 375 24.55 -4.58 -14.23
N GLU A 376 24.39 -5.20 -15.40
CA GLU A 376 24.64 -4.55 -16.68
C GLU A 376 23.59 -3.46 -16.97
N ILE A 377 24.06 -2.28 -17.39
CA ILE A 377 23.21 -1.18 -17.85
C ILE A 377 22.92 -1.35 -19.35
N ILE A 378 21.64 -1.50 -19.68
CA ILE A 378 21.14 -1.63 -21.06
C ILE A 378 20.28 -0.40 -21.36
N TYR A 379 20.75 0.46 -22.26
CA TYR A 379 20.02 1.67 -22.63
C TYR A 379 18.80 1.36 -23.49
N ARG A 380 17.73 2.15 -23.35
CA ARG A 380 16.49 2.00 -24.13
C ARG A 380 16.64 2.18 -25.64
N ASN A 381 17.80 2.60 -26.14
CA ASN A 381 18.10 2.68 -27.57
C ASN A 381 18.74 1.39 -28.10
N ASP A 382 19.22 0.50 -27.22
CA ASP A 382 19.66 -0.84 -27.60
C ASP A 382 18.44 -1.75 -27.72
N THR A 383 17.74 -1.60 -28.85
CA THR A 383 16.46 -2.28 -29.09
C THR A 383 16.58 -3.81 -29.12
N SER A 384 17.80 -4.33 -29.26
CA SER A 384 18.09 -5.77 -29.32
C SER A 384 18.14 -6.44 -27.95
N ARG A 385 18.43 -5.67 -26.89
CA ARG A 385 18.65 -6.18 -25.53
C ARG A 385 17.74 -5.57 -24.47
N PHE A 386 17.21 -4.37 -24.70
CA PHE A 386 16.34 -3.72 -23.74
C PHE A 386 15.02 -4.51 -23.58
N PRO A 387 14.60 -4.89 -22.36
CA PRO A 387 13.44 -5.74 -22.15
C PRO A 387 12.13 -4.92 -22.14
N TYR A 388 11.74 -4.33 -23.27
CA TYR A 388 10.55 -3.47 -23.38
C TYR A 388 9.29 -4.11 -22.79
N SER A 389 9.06 -5.39 -23.07
CA SER A 389 7.90 -6.14 -22.57
C SER A 389 7.84 -6.31 -21.06
N ALA A 390 8.94 -6.06 -20.34
CA ALA A 390 9.00 -6.10 -18.89
C ALA A 390 8.42 -4.83 -18.24
N TYR A 391 8.27 -3.75 -19.01
CA TYR A 391 7.78 -2.45 -18.56
C TYR A 391 6.42 -2.13 -19.18
N HIS A 392 5.52 -1.57 -18.38
CA HIS A 392 4.31 -0.93 -18.89
C HIS A 392 4.61 0.53 -19.22
N LEU A 393 5.03 1.32 -18.22
CA LEU A 393 5.20 2.76 -18.29
C LEU A 393 6.33 3.21 -17.35
N TYR A 394 7.14 4.15 -17.83
CA TYR A 394 7.91 5.07 -17.01
C TYR A 394 7.43 6.49 -17.29
N CYS A 395 7.17 7.26 -16.24
CA CYS A 395 6.98 8.70 -16.34
C CYS A 395 7.84 9.42 -15.30
N ALA A 396 8.42 10.54 -15.71
CA ALA A 396 9.38 11.30 -14.92
C ALA A 396 8.70 12.32 -13.99
N PRO A 397 9.38 12.78 -12.94
CA PRO A 397 8.83 13.80 -12.06
C PRO A 397 8.79 15.17 -12.73
N GLY A 398 7.68 15.89 -12.56
CA GLY A 398 7.42 17.18 -13.21
C GLY A 398 8.32 18.33 -12.74
N ASN A 399 9.04 18.15 -11.62
CA ASN A 399 10.02 19.11 -11.09
C ASN A 399 11.48 18.73 -11.40
N ALA A 400 11.73 17.76 -12.30
CA ALA A 400 13.07 17.39 -12.74
C ALA A 400 13.67 18.41 -13.72
N ASN A 401 14.96 18.72 -13.56
CA ASN A 401 15.65 19.74 -14.36
C ASN A 401 16.47 19.16 -15.54
N TYR A 402 16.84 17.88 -15.48
CA TYR A 402 17.84 17.28 -16.38
C TYR A 402 17.34 16.00 -17.08
N LEU A 403 16.05 15.94 -17.39
CA LEU A 403 15.45 14.77 -18.03
C LEU A 403 16.04 14.48 -19.42
N GLU A 404 16.41 13.21 -19.63
CA GLU A 404 16.93 12.73 -20.90
C GLU A 404 15.80 12.55 -21.92
N LYS A 405 15.84 13.33 -23.01
CA LYS A 405 14.87 13.21 -24.10
C LYS A 405 15.08 11.91 -24.89
N PRO A 406 14.00 11.25 -25.35
CA PRO A 406 12.59 11.61 -25.15
C PRO A 406 12.07 11.22 -23.77
N TYR A 407 11.13 11.97 -23.21
CA TYR A 407 10.49 11.63 -21.93
C TYR A 407 9.03 12.10 -21.94
N ASP A 408 8.22 11.48 -21.08
CA ASP A 408 6.97 12.02 -20.60
C ASP A 408 7.06 12.27 -19.10
N ILE A 409 6.29 13.24 -18.60
CA ILE A 409 6.17 13.49 -17.16
C ILE A 409 4.94 12.78 -16.63
N CYS A 410 4.94 12.41 -15.35
CA CYS A 410 3.72 11.92 -14.73
C CYS A 410 2.66 13.02 -14.67
N ASP A 411 1.40 12.62 -14.44
CA ASP A 411 0.33 13.59 -14.30
C ASP A 411 0.63 14.55 -13.14
N PRO A 412 0.74 15.87 -13.41
CA PRO A 412 1.20 16.81 -12.40
C PRO A 412 0.13 17.16 -11.36
N TYR A 413 -1.09 16.64 -11.51
CA TYR A 413 -2.23 16.93 -10.65
C TYR A 413 -2.71 15.73 -9.82
N SER A 414 -2.18 14.50 -9.98
CA SER A 414 -2.75 13.34 -9.27
C SER A 414 -2.42 13.29 -7.77
N ASN A 415 -1.37 13.99 -7.36
CA ASN A 415 -0.87 14.13 -5.98
C ASN A 415 -0.49 15.60 -5.71
N PRO A 416 -0.35 16.03 -4.44
CA PRO A 416 -0.02 17.43 -4.12
C PRO A 416 1.35 17.86 -4.65
N GLN A 417 2.34 16.96 -4.61
CA GLN A 417 3.71 17.14 -5.11
C GLN A 417 3.95 16.35 -6.40
N ALA A 418 5.12 16.58 -7.03
CA ALA A 418 5.52 15.82 -8.21
C ALA A 418 5.60 14.31 -7.92
N GLN A 419 5.32 13.49 -8.93
CA GLN A 419 5.39 12.03 -8.83
C GLN A 419 6.25 11.42 -9.94
N GLU A 420 6.85 10.26 -9.67
CA GLU A 420 7.57 9.43 -10.64
C GLU A 420 7.06 7.99 -10.54
N LEU A 421 6.70 7.38 -11.67
CA LEU A 421 6.13 6.03 -11.72
C LEU A 421 7.02 5.11 -12.55
N VAL A 422 7.26 3.91 -12.02
CA VAL A 422 7.79 2.77 -12.76
C VAL A 422 6.80 1.63 -12.68
N GLN A 423 6.03 1.44 -13.76
CA GLN A 423 5.07 0.36 -13.89
C GLN A 423 5.69 -0.80 -14.68
N ILE A 424 5.69 -2.00 -14.10
CA ILE A 424 6.25 -3.22 -14.68
C ILE A 424 5.18 -4.29 -14.89
N LEU A 425 5.49 -5.25 -15.76
CA LEU A 425 4.60 -6.34 -16.16
C LEU A 425 5.24 -7.70 -15.88
N PRO A 426 4.42 -8.77 -15.71
CA PRO A 426 4.90 -10.14 -15.61
C PRO A 426 5.89 -10.49 -16.72
N HIS A 427 7.11 -10.85 -16.33
CA HIS A 427 8.21 -11.07 -17.25
C HIS A 427 9.33 -11.92 -16.60
N PRO A 428 10.06 -12.77 -17.34
CA PRO A 428 11.16 -13.56 -16.77
C PRO A 428 12.25 -12.73 -16.10
N GLU A 429 12.41 -11.47 -16.52
CA GLU A 429 13.34 -10.49 -15.95
C GLU A 429 13.14 -10.26 -14.45
N TRP A 430 11.90 -10.40 -13.98
CA TRP A 430 11.50 -10.18 -12.59
C TRP A 430 11.34 -11.48 -11.80
N ALA A 431 11.26 -12.63 -12.49
CA ALA A 431 11.01 -13.93 -11.88
C ALA A 431 12.12 -14.34 -10.89
N VAL A 432 13.35 -13.87 -11.09
CA VAL A 432 14.47 -14.07 -10.15
C VAL A 432 14.18 -13.51 -8.74
N HIS A 433 13.23 -12.58 -8.64
CA HIS A 433 12.80 -11.92 -7.39
C HIS A 433 11.45 -12.46 -6.89
N GLY A 434 10.99 -13.60 -7.40
CA GLY A 434 9.72 -14.23 -7.00
C GLY A 434 8.47 -13.64 -7.66
N TYR A 435 8.62 -12.65 -8.53
CA TYR A 435 7.50 -12.03 -9.25
C TYR A 435 6.98 -12.91 -10.42
N PRO A 436 5.75 -12.66 -10.91
CA PRO A 436 5.21 -13.32 -12.08
C PRO A 436 6.18 -13.33 -13.29
N SER A 437 6.41 -14.52 -13.85
CA SER A 437 7.29 -14.72 -15.00
C SER A 437 6.60 -14.48 -16.34
N LYS A 438 5.26 -14.59 -16.36
CA LYS A 438 4.43 -14.44 -17.56
C LYS A 438 3.04 -13.94 -17.20
N LYS A 439 2.37 -13.34 -18.19
CA LYS A 439 0.99 -12.85 -18.04
C LYS A 439 0.04 -13.95 -17.59
N GLY A 440 -0.87 -13.60 -16.68
CA GLY A 440 -1.89 -14.49 -16.13
C GLY A 440 -1.50 -15.21 -14.84
N GLU A 441 -0.22 -15.22 -14.46
CA GLU A 441 0.17 -15.76 -13.14
C GLU A 441 -0.30 -14.85 -12.01
N GLY A 442 -0.97 -15.44 -11.00
CA GLY A 442 -1.60 -14.70 -9.90
C GLY A 442 -2.92 -14.03 -10.26
N TRP A 443 -3.46 -14.29 -11.46
CA TRP A 443 -4.71 -13.70 -11.92
C TRP A 443 -5.93 -14.60 -11.60
N ILE A 444 -7.07 -14.33 -12.23
CA ILE A 444 -8.32 -15.05 -12.03
C ILE A 444 -8.14 -16.55 -12.23
N GLY A 445 -8.52 -17.33 -11.22
CA GLY A 445 -8.39 -18.79 -11.20
C GLY A 445 -7.00 -19.31 -10.78
N ASP A 446 -6.07 -18.42 -10.43
CA ASP A 446 -4.69 -18.74 -10.06
C ASP A 446 -4.32 -18.07 -8.73
N ALA A 447 -5.05 -18.44 -7.67
CA ALA A 447 -4.78 -17.97 -6.30
C ALA A 447 -3.41 -18.44 -5.83
N ARG A 448 -2.59 -17.53 -5.29
CA ARG A 448 -1.19 -17.82 -4.95
C ARG A 448 -0.73 -17.11 -3.69
N SER A 449 0.17 -17.79 -2.98
CA SER A 449 1.03 -17.18 -1.98
C SER A 449 2.36 -16.80 -2.61
N TRP A 450 2.77 -15.56 -2.39
CA TRP A 450 3.96 -14.94 -2.94
C TRP A 450 4.99 -14.74 -1.83
N GLU A 451 6.26 -14.98 -2.16
CA GLU A 451 7.41 -14.44 -1.44
C GLU A 451 8.21 -13.62 -2.46
N LEU A 452 8.11 -12.29 -2.36
CA LEU A 452 8.69 -11.35 -3.30
C LEU A 452 9.96 -10.74 -2.70
N ASP A 453 11.07 -10.77 -3.44
CA ASP A 453 12.27 -9.99 -3.13
C ASP A 453 12.12 -8.57 -3.66
N VAL A 454 11.28 -7.81 -2.95
CA VAL A 454 10.87 -6.46 -3.34
C VAL A 454 12.05 -5.49 -3.27
N GLY A 455 12.92 -5.65 -2.27
CA GLY A 455 14.12 -4.85 -2.14
C GLY A 455 15.06 -5.03 -3.32
N ALA A 456 15.39 -6.28 -3.69
CA ALA A 456 16.30 -6.54 -4.80
C ALA A 456 15.71 -6.09 -6.15
N LEU A 457 14.40 -6.28 -6.38
CA LEU A 457 13.74 -5.79 -7.59
C LEU A 457 13.78 -4.26 -7.67
N SER A 458 13.28 -3.58 -6.64
CA SER A 458 13.13 -2.13 -6.63
C SER A 458 14.49 -1.41 -6.70
N ASN A 459 15.58 -2.05 -6.25
CA ASN A 459 16.94 -1.53 -6.40
C ASN A 459 17.42 -1.49 -7.87
N ARG A 460 16.88 -2.36 -8.74
CA ARG A 460 17.25 -2.44 -10.16
C ARG A 460 16.44 -1.47 -11.04
N LEU A 461 15.35 -0.92 -10.52
CA LEU A 461 14.52 0.03 -11.25
C LEU A 461 15.20 1.39 -11.35
N TYR A 462 14.94 2.06 -12.47
CA TYR A 462 15.38 3.44 -12.71
C TYR A 462 14.45 4.41 -11.96
N PHE A 463 15.05 5.30 -11.17
CA PHE A 463 14.40 6.48 -10.62
C PHE A 463 15.30 7.68 -10.88
N TYR A 464 14.70 8.79 -11.29
CA TYR A 464 15.39 10.00 -11.66
C TYR A 464 16.11 10.63 -10.46
N GLN A 465 17.29 11.13 -10.74
CA GLN A 465 18.19 11.80 -9.81
C GLN A 465 18.94 12.89 -10.58
N ASP A 466 19.05 14.09 -9.99
CA ASP A 466 19.78 15.19 -10.59
C ASP A 466 21.28 14.82 -10.75
N PRO A 467 21.90 15.06 -11.91
CA PRO A 467 23.30 14.74 -12.13
C PRO A 467 24.24 15.37 -11.09
N GLY A 468 25.22 14.59 -10.62
CA GLY A 468 26.23 15.06 -9.65
C GLY A 468 25.74 15.13 -8.20
N THR A 469 24.49 14.77 -7.92
CA THR A 469 23.96 14.72 -6.56
C THR A 469 24.21 13.37 -5.87
N LYS A 470 24.03 13.32 -4.55
CA LYS A 470 24.20 12.09 -3.78
C LYS A 470 23.07 11.12 -4.13
N PRO A 471 23.34 9.81 -4.30
CA PRO A 471 22.29 8.82 -4.50
C PRO A 471 21.29 8.81 -3.33
N ALA A 472 20.00 8.85 -3.66
CA ALA A 472 18.93 8.69 -2.68
C ALA A 472 18.99 7.32 -2.00
N LYS A 473 18.63 7.27 -0.72
CA LYS A 473 18.27 6.02 -0.06
C LYS A 473 16.83 5.66 -0.41
N ARG A 474 16.60 4.41 -0.82
CA ARG A 474 15.27 3.92 -1.22
C ARG A 474 14.57 3.27 -0.03
N VAL A 475 13.98 4.11 0.82
CA VAL A 475 13.23 3.69 2.01
C VAL A 475 11.74 3.74 1.68
N TRP A 476 11.03 2.63 1.77
CA TRP A 476 9.63 2.53 1.33
C TRP A 476 8.68 2.71 2.51
N SER A 477 7.79 3.70 2.42
CA SER A 477 6.85 4.05 3.50
C SER A 477 5.45 3.49 3.28
N SER A 478 5.15 2.90 2.12
CA SER A 478 3.83 2.36 1.80
C SER A 478 3.96 1.14 0.89
N LEU A 479 3.26 0.04 1.22
CA LEU A 479 3.21 -1.18 0.41
C LEU A 479 1.76 -1.63 0.24
N ASN A 480 1.31 -1.70 -1.01
CA ASN A 480 -0.08 -1.66 -1.39
C ASN A 480 -0.45 -2.85 -2.27
N VAL A 481 -1.66 -3.37 -2.09
CA VAL A 481 -2.25 -4.38 -2.96
C VAL A 481 -3.69 -4.00 -3.27
N GLY A 482 -4.05 -4.05 -4.55
CA GLY A 482 -5.41 -3.80 -4.99
C GLY A 482 -5.45 -3.30 -6.43
N THR A 483 -6.45 -2.50 -6.76
CA THR A 483 -6.69 -2.14 -8.16
C THR A 483 -7.12 -0.71 -8.36
N GLU A 484 -6.69 -0.16 -9.48
CA GLU A 484 -7.21 1.03 -10.13
C GLU A 484 -8.05 0.61 -11.35
N ILE A 485 -9.33 0.93 -11.34
CA ILE A 485 -10.19 0.78 -12.51
C ILE A 485 -10.16 2.10 -13.27
N TYR A 486 -9.43 2.14 -14.39
CA TYR A 486 -9.26 3.36 -15.17
C TYR A 486 -10.37 3.52 -16.23
N VAL A 487 -11.11 4.63 -16.15
CA VAL A 487 -12.09 5.14 -17.13
C VAL A 487 -12.93 4.03 -17.80
N SER A 488 -13.80 3.38 -17.03
CA SER A 488 -14.73 2.36 -17.52
C SER A 488 -16.08 2.98 -17.91
N SER A 489 -16.42 2.96 -19.21
CA SER A 489 -17.64 3.59 -19.74
C SER A 489 -18.95 2.84 -19.43
N GLN A 490 -18.88 1.56 -19.08
CA GLN A 490 -20.05 0.71 -18.80
C GLN A 490 -20.16 0.30 -17.32
N GLY A 491 -19.30 0.86 -16.46
CA GLY A 491 -19.07 0.33 -15.11
C GLY A 491 -18.30 -0.99 -15.16
N ALA A 492 -17.40 -1.20 -14.21
CA ALA A 492 -16.64 -2.44 -14.09
C ALA A 492 -16.48 -2.80 -12.62
N THR A 493 -16.49 -4.10 -12.33
CA THR A 493 -16.34 -4.64 -10.98
C THR A 493 -15.07 -5.48 -10.88
N ALA A 494 -14.29 -5.24 -9.83
CA ALA A 494 -13.18 -6.07 -9.41
C ALA A 494 -13.47 -6.64 -8.02
N GLU A 495 -13.09 -7.90 -7.80
CA GLU A 495 -13.22 -8.61 -6.52
C GLU A 495 -11.97 -9.43 -6.25
N TRP A 496 -11.40 -9.31 -5.06
CA TRP A 496 -10.19 -10.04 -4.66
C TRP A 496 -10.11 -10.22 -3.15
N THR A 497 -9.24 -11.13 -2.71
CA THR A 497 -8.89 -11.28 -1.30
C THR A 497 -7.39 -11.22 -1.09
N VAL A 498 -6.98 -10.68 0.06
CA VAL A 498 -5.60 -10.65 0.53
C VAL A 498 -5.54 -11.29 1.93
N SER A 499 -4.57 -12.17 2.15
CA SER A 499 -4.24 -12.73 3.47
C SER A 499 -2.74 -12.92 3.63
N ASP A 500 -2.30 -13.29 4.82
CA ASP A 500 -0.91 -13.65 5.13
C ASP A 500 0.13 -12.57 4.77
N PHE A 501 -0.30 -11.30 4.72
CA PHE A 501 0.55 -10.16 4.36
C PHE A 501 1.58 -9.90 5.47
N ASP A 502 2.86 -9.95 5.13
CA ASP A 502 3.99 -9.58 5.97
C ASP A 502 5.08 -8.83 5.19
N VAL A 503 5.80 -7.95 5.88
CA VAL A 503 6.97 -7.23 5.35
C VAL A 503 8.17 -7.66 6.17
N LEU A 504 9.20 -8.19 5.53
CA LEU A 504 10.32 -8.83 6.19
C LEU A 504 11.61 -8.05 5.93
N ILE A 505 12.33 -7.70 6.99
CA ILE A 505 13.63 -7.01 6.95
C ILE A 505 14.72 -7.82 7.68
N PRO A 506 16.01 -7.68 7.34
CA PRO A 506 17.10 -8.39 8.03
C PRO A 506 17.19 -8.08 9.53
N GLU A 507 17.45 -9.11 10.32
CA GLU A 507 17.75 -9.04 11.75
C GLU A 507 19.15 -8.43 11.95
N GLY A 508 19.27 -7.42 12.81
CA GLY A 508 20.57 -6.79 13.10
C GLY A 508 21.04 -5.73 12.09
N GLY A 509 20.28 -5.46 11.03
CA GLY A 509 20.47 -4.24 10.25
C GLY A 509 20.30 -3.03 11.17
N LYS A 510 21.27 -2.10 11.19
CA LYS A 510 21.11 -0.75 11.77
C LYS A 510 20.11 0.06 10.95
N GLY A 511 18.90 -0.45 10.75
CA GLY A 511 17.77 0.19 10.08
C GLY A 511 16.94 1.01 11.06
N GLY A 512 17.61 1.69 12.00
CA GLY A 512 17.00 2.78 12.76
C GLY A 512 16.85 4.02 11.88
N VAL A 513 16.27 3.86 10.68
CA VAL A 513 15.77 4.99 9.92
C VAL A 513 14.38 5.23 10.49
N ARG A 514 14.31 6.10 11.50
CA ARG A 514 13.03 6.74 11.85
C ARG A 514 12.51 7.40 10.58
N ALA A 515 11.21 7.24 10.32
CA ALA A 515 10.54 8.00 9.27
C ALA A 515 10.94 9.46 9.39
N VAL A 516 11.32 10.08 8.27
CA VAL A 516 11.68 11.48 8.26
C VAL A 516 10.43 12.28 8.58
N LEU A 517 10.55 13.16 9.59
CA LEU A 517 9.47 14.00 10.12
C LEU A 517 8.96 15.00 9.09
#